data_AF-A0A957WYU8-F1
#
_entry.id   AF-A0A957WYU8-F1
#
_cell.length_a   1.000
_cell.length_b   1.000
_cell.length_c   1.000
_cell.angle_alpha   90.00
_cell.angle_beta   90.00
_cell.angle_gamma   90.00
#
_symmetry.space_group_name_H-M   'P 1'
#
loop_
_entity.id
_entity.type
_entity.pdbx_description
1 polymer ?
#
loop_
_entity_poly.entity_id
_entity_poly.type
_entity_poly.pdbx_seq_one_letter_code
_entity_poly.pdbx_strand_id
1 'polypeptide(L)'
;MTAPSTIGTDSTQSNSILTRFQLNQESASNLPPNVRDQVLEYLQTWGEPNEQLQFLDLLRATHGALLFLLDYQAVALYKLGDYQQVLTIIERRQRRSTTLASQIMEARALLALGHEEHARAVADDISQAFATNAQAICTAAEIYASLGNFDLASELLESYLKRRKSDLQATLTMILIAQQHNQTAVAERYLQRLGAGISPNMSDAQLHLLAAILRQSSQRESADAAQLELQRRQVLAYEKLQRALTPFTGVTQSLANGPALDLERHNGPEAIAVSRQEERDIQLSTVRHFGFSKLREGQLQTIATVLRGDSILTVMPTGAGKSL
;
A
#
# COMPACT_ATOMS: atom_id res chain seq x y z
N MET A 1 9.87 -47.67 5.23
CA MET A 1 9.79 -46.85 6.46
C MET A 1 10.82 -45.75 6.37
N THR A 2 10.40 -44.54 6.00
CA THR A 2 10.97 -43.25 6.42
C THR A 2 10.11 -42.18 5.76
N ALA A 3 9.34 -41.47 6.57
CA ALA A 3 8.53 -40.34 6.15
C ALA A 3 9.42 -39.10 5.93
N PRO A 4 9.12 -38.22 4.96
CA PRO A 4 9.75 -36.91 4.90
C PRO A 4 9.01 -35.93 5.82
N SER A 5 9.79 -35.27 6.67
CA SER A 5 9.38 -34.23 7.59
C SER A 5 8.83 -33.01 6.85
N THR A 6 7.63 -32.60 7.23
CA THR A 6 6.99 -31.32 6.90
C THR A 6 7.79 -30.16 7.50
N ILE A 7 8.35 -29.32 6.64
CA ILE A 7 8.86 -27.98 7.00
C ILE A 7 8.08 -26.98 6.15
N GLY A 8 7.38 -26.05 6.82
CA GLY A 8 6.98 -24.77 6.23
C GLY A 8 5.49 -24.42 6.32
N THR A 9 5.02 -23.91 7.47
CA THR A 9 3.79 -23.08 7.55
C THR A 9 3.78 -22.04 8.68
N ASP A 10 4.71 -22.03 9.64
CA ASP A 10 4.50 -21.30 10.91
C ASP A 10 4.89 -19.80 10.93
N SER A 11 5.52 -19.25 9.88
CA SER A 11 5.96 -17.85 9.91
C SER A 11 4.90 -16.81 9.52
N THR A 12 3.78 -17.20 8.93
CA THR A 12 2.72 -16.27 8.48
C THR A 12 1.61 -16.05 9.50
N GLN A 13 1.37 -16.99 10.43
CA GLN A 13 0.32 -16.83 11.45
C GLN A 13 0.66 -15.78 12.53
N SER A 14 1.95 -15.52 12.78
CA SER A 14 2.40 -14.60 13.83
C SER A 14 2.20 -13.10 13.51
N ASN A 15 1.88 -12.73 12.26
CA ASN A 15 1.70 -11.34 11.84
C ASN A 15 0.27 -10.99 11.39
N SER A 16 -0.67 -11.92 11.45
CA SER A 16 -2.08 -11.68 11.08
C SER A 16 -2.74 -10.67 12.02
N ILE A 17 -3.44 -9.67 11.48
CA ILE A 17 -4.29 -8.78 12.26
C ILE A 17 -5.44 -9.53 12.92
N LEU A 18 -5.97 -10.60 12.30
CA LEU A 18 -7.04 -11.39 12.87
C LEU A 18 -6.59 -12.08 14.16
N THR A 19 -5.38 -12.65 14.16
CA THR A 19 -4.81 -13.26 15.38
C THR A 19 -4.43 -12.20 16.42
N ARG A 20 -3.78 -11.10 16.00
CA ARG A 20 -3.36 -10.02 16.90
C ARG A 20 -4.52 -9.34 17.62
N PHE A 21 -5.62 -9.12 16.93
CA PHE A 21 -6.84 -8.53 17.51
C PHE A 21 -7.85 -9.58 17.98
N GLN A 22 -7.49 -10.88 17.99
CA GLN A 22 -8.35 -11.98 18.41
C GLN A 22 -9.73 -11.94 17.73
N LEU A 23 -9.76 -11.57 16.44
CA LEU A 23 -10.97 -11.46 15.65
C LEU A 23 -11.51 -12.86 15.32
N ASN A 24 -12.39 -13.33 16.19
CA ASN A 24 -13.14 -14.58 16.07
C ASN A 24 -14.64 -14.31 15.80
N GLN A 25 -15.45 -15.36 15.66
CA GLN A 25 -16.89 -15.25 15.39
C GLN A 25 -17.65 -14.38 16.41
N GLU A 26 -17.32 -14.48 17.70
CA GLU A 26 -17.97 -13.73 18.78
C GLU A 26 -17.63 -12.23 18.74
N SER A 27 -16.36 -11.90 18.54
CA SER A 27 -15.92 -10.51 18.36
C SER A 27 -16.52 -9.92 17.08
N ALA A 28 -16.53 -10.67 15.96
CA ALA A 28 -17.07 -10.23 14.68
C ALA A 28 -18.58 -9.97 14.69
N SER A 29 -19.37 -10.73 15.48
CA SER A 29 -20.80 -10.44 15.67
C SER A 29 -21.03 -9.13 16.42
N ASN A 30 -20.10 -8.73 17.28
CA ASN A 30 -20.21 -7.53 18.12
C ASN A 30 -19.61 -6.27 17.48
N LEU A 31 -18.95 -6.38 16.32
CA LEU A 31 -18.35 -5.23 15.63
C LEU A 31 -19.43 -4.33 15.00
N PRO A 32 -19.43 -3.02 15.31
CA PRO A 32 -20.26 -2.05 14.61
C PRO A 32 -19.97 -2.00 13.10
N PRO A 33 -20.95 -1.63 12.24
CA PRO A 33 -20.76 -1.51 10.78
C PRO A 33 -19.50 -0.71 10.38
N ASN A 34 -19.32 0.48 10.95
CA ASN A 34 -18.19 1.36 10.65
C ASN A 34 -16.82 0.79 11.04
N VAL A 35 -16.76 -0.11 12.02
CA VAL A 35 -15.51 -0.78 12.42
C VAL A 35 -15.23 -1.96 11.49
N ARG A 36 -16.27 -2.70 11.07
CA ARG A 36 -16.15 -3.75 10.06
C ARG A 36 -15.62 -3.21 8.73
N ASP A 37 -16.15 -2.08 8.29
CA ASP A 37 -15.70 -1.41 7.07
C ASP A 37 -14.23 -0.98 7.18
N GLN A 38 -13.80 -0.45 8.33
CA GLN A 38 -12.39 -0.09 8.57
C GLN A 38 -11.46 -1.31 8.53
N VAL A 39 -11.88 -2.46 9.08
CA VAL A 39 -11.10 -3.70 8.99
C VAL A 39 -10.99 -4.15 7.53
N LEU A 40 -12.09 -4.14 6.78
CA LEU A 40 -12.11 -4.53 5.37
C LEU A 40 -11.27 -3.60 4.49
N GLU A 41 -11.37 -2.29 4.68
CA GLU A 41 -10.55 -1.29 3.99
C GLU A 41 -9.06 -1.45 4.30
N TYR A 42 -8.72 -1.69 5.57
CA TYR A 42 -7.36 -1.96 5.98
C TYR A 42 -6.82 -3.23 5.33
N LEU A 43 -7.56 -4.34 5.41
CA LEU A 43 -7.16 -5.62 4.82
C LEU A 43 -7.03 -5.53 3.30
N GLN A 44 -7.95 -4.83 2.63
CA GLN A 44 -7.88 -4.63 1.19
C GLN A 44 -6.64 -3.82 0.76
N THR A 45 -6.18 -2.89 1.59
CA THR A 45 -5.08 -1.98 1.23
C THR A 45 -3.73 -2.54 1.68
N TRP A 46 -3.65 -3.03 2.91
CA TRP A 46 -2.41 -3.35 3.62
C TRP A 46 -2.30 -4.81 4.08
N GLY A 47 -3.40 -5.56 4.05
CA GLY A 47 -3.45 -6.95 4.51
C GLY A 47 -3.21 -7.98 3.41
N GLU A 48 -3.04 -9.23 3.83
CA GLU A 48 -2.93 -10.35 2.92
C GLU A 48 -4.32 -10.74 2.35
N PRO A 49 -4.43 -11.10 1.06
CA PRO A 49 -5.72 -11.44 0.46
C PRO A 49 -6.42 -12.62 1.16
N ASN A 50 -5.65 -13.62 1.60
CA ASN A 50 -6.19 -14.77 2.35
C ASN A 50 -6.78 -14.35 3.70
N GLU A 51 -6.17 -13.39 4.38
CA GLU A 51 -6.66 -12.85 5.64
C GLU A 51 -7.97 -12.08 5.43
N GLN A 52 -8.06 -11.32 4.34
CA GLN A 52 -9.30 -10.67 3.94
C GLN A 52 -10.44 -11.69 3.71
N LEU A 53 -10.16 -12.79 3.02
CA LEU A 53 -11.15 -13.86 2.81
C LEU A 53 -11.60 -14.51 4.11
N GLN A 54 -10.67 -14.79 5.04
CA GLN A 54 -11.00 -15.32 6.37
C GLN A 54 -11.93 -14.38 7.14
N PHE A 55 -11.65 -13.07 7.11
CA PHE A 55 -12.52 -12.09 7.76
C PHE A 55 -13.90 -11.99 7.10
N LEU A 56 -13.96 -12.06 5.77
CA LEU A 56 -15.23 -12.09 5.03
C LEU A 56 -16.07 -13.31 5.39
N ASP A 57 -15.47 -14.47 5.57
CA ASP A 57 -16.18 -15.68 5.97
C ASP A 57 -16.73 -15.57 7.40
N LEU A 58 -15.98 -14.97 8.33
CA LEU A 58 -16.47 -14.62 9.67
C LEU A 58 -17.67 -13.67 9.60
N LEU A 59 -17.60 -12.63 8.77
CA LEU A 59 -18.70 -11.68 8.59
C LEU A 59 -19.94 -12.33 7.96
N ARG A 60 -19.78 -13.24 7.00
CA ARG A 60 -20.90 -13.98 6.41
C ARG A 60 -21.56 -14.93 7.41
N ALA A 61 -20.77 -15.61 8.23
CA ALA A 61 -21.28 -16.52 9.26
C ALA A 61 -22.08 -15.78 10.34
N THR A 62 -21.74 -14.52 10.62
CA THR A 62 -22.36 -13.72 11.70
C THR A 62 -23.48 -12.81 11.21
N HIS A 63 -23.33 -12.16 10.05
CA HIS A 63 -24.24 -11.14 9.53
C HIS A 63 -24.97 -11.56 8.25
N GLY A 64 -24.72 -12.77 7.74
CA GLY A 64 -25.35 -13.32 6.54
C GLY A 64 -24.77 -12.79 5.22
N ALA A 65 -25.51 -13.02 4.14
CA ALA A 65 -25.08 -12.71 2.78
C ALA A 65 -25.29 -11.23 2.41
N LEU A 66 -24.37 -10.37 2.86
CA LEU A 66 -24.35 -8.95 2.54
C LEU A 66 -23.76 -8.70 1.14
N LEU A 67 -24.45 -7.89 0.32
CA LEU A 67 -24.10 -7.70 -1.10
C LEU A 67 -22.71 -7.09 -1.31
N PHE A 68 -22.33 -6.09 -0.49
CA PHE A 68 -21.05 -5.39 -0.63
C PHE A 68 -19.84 -6.29 -0.30
N LEU A 69 -20.03 -7.39 0.45
CA LEU A 69 -18.95 -8.35 0.72
C LEU A 69 -18.49 -9.07 -0.55
N LEU A 70 -19.33 -9.13 -1.59
CA LEU A 70 -18.95 -9.69 -2.89
C LEU A 70 -17.89 -8.82 -3.57
N ASP A 71 -17.97 -7.50 -3.44
CA ASP A 71 -17.00 -6.57 -4.03
C ASP A 71 -15.61 -6.77 -3.36
N TYR A 72 -15.55 -6.84 -2.02
CA TYR A 72 -14.32 -7.15 -1.29
C TYR A 72 -13.78 -8.56 -1.59
N GLN A 73 -14.65 -9.55 -1.69
CA GLN A 73 -14.25 -10.92 -2.02
C GLN A 73 -13.63 -11.00 -3.42
N ALA A 74 -14.23 -10.33 -4.41
CA ALA A 74 -13.72 -10.29 -5.77
C ALA A 74 -12.33 -9.64 -5.82
N VAL A 75 -12.10 -8.55 -5.08
CA VAL A 75 -10.78 -7.91 -4.99
C VAL A 75 -9.74 -8.87 -4.39
N ALA A 76 -10.07 -9.57 -3.30
CA ALA A 76 -9.14 -10.52 -2.67
C ALA A 76 -8.81 -11.70 -3.59
N LEU A 77 -9.81 -12.30 -4.23
CA LEU A 77 -9.62 -13.40 -5.19
C LEU A 77 -8.80 -12.97 -6.40
N TYR A 78 -9.02 -11.75 -6.91
CA TYR A 78 -8.24 -11.21 -8.02
C TYR A 78 -6.75 -11.10 -7.66
N LYS A 79 -6.42 -10.65 -6.44
CA LYS A 79 -5.04 -10.59 -5.96
C LYS A 79 -4.40 -11.97 -5.80
N LEU A 80 -5.19 -13.01 -5.53
CA LEU A 80 -4.73 -14.40 -5.47
C LEU A 80 -4.57 -15.06 -6.85
N GLY A 81 -5.04 -14.41 -7.91
CA GLY A 81 -5.03 -14.94 -9.27
C GLY A 81 -6.18 -15.91 -9.59
N ASP A 82 -7.18 -16.03 -8.72
CA ASP A 82 -8.35 -16.89 -8.97
C ASP A 82 -9.43 -16.16 -9.77
N TYR A 83 -9.11 -15.85 -11.02
CA TYR A 83 -9.95 -15.02 -11.89
C TYR A 83 -11.29 -15.70 -12.25
N GLN A 84 -11.35 -17.03 -12.27
CA GLN A 84 -12.59 -17.77 -12.53
C GLN A 84 -13.60 -17.59 -11.39
N GLN A 85 -13.12 -17.65 -10.14
CA GLN A 85 -13.98 -17.35 -8.99
C GLN A 85 -14.37 -15.87 -8.95
N VAL A 86 -13.50 -14.95 -9.37
CA VAL A 86 -13.84 -13.53 -9.49
C VAL A 86 -15.06 -13.34 -10.39
N LEU A 87 -15.08 -13.92 -11.60
CA LEU A 87 -16.24 -13.80 -12.50
C LEU A 87 -17.51 -14.39 -11.88
N THR A 88 -17.40 -15.54 -11.23
CA THR A 88 -18.55 -16.18 -10.56
C THR A 88 -19.14 -15.26 -9.47
N ILE A 89 -18.29 -14.59 -8.69
CA ILE A 89 -18.72 -13.66 -7.65
C ILE A 89 -19.32 -12.38 -8.25
N ILE A 90 -18.68 -11.83 -9.29
CA ILE A 90 -19.13 -10.61 -9.95
C ILE A 90 -20.46 -10.82 -10.69
N GLU A 91 -20.67 -11.95 -11.36
CA GLU A 91 -21.96 -12.28 -11.95
C GLU A 91 -23.08 -12.30 -10.90
N ARG A 92 -22.85 -12.93 -9.74
CA ARG A 92 -23.81 -12.96 -8.64
C ARG A 92 -24.13 -11.56 -8.12
N ARG A 93 -23.12 -10.69 -8.08
CA ARG A 93 -23.25 -9.29 -7.70
C ARG A 93 -24.12 -8.54 -8.72
N GLN A 94 -23.78 -8.64 -10.00
CA GLN A 94 -24.46 -7.92 -11.09
C GLN A 94 -25.92 -8.36 -11.28
N ARG A 95 -26.24 -9.65 -11.08
CA ARG A 95 -27.63 -10.14 -11.08
C ARG A 95 -28.53 -9.43 -10.06
N ARG A 96 -27.95 -8.91 -8.97
CA ARG A 96 -28.67 -8.14 -7.96
C ARG A 96 -28.58 -6.64 -8.21
N SER A 97 -27.41 -6.16 -8.61
CA SER A 97 -27.20 -4.77 -9.00
C SER A 97 -25.88 -4.65 -9.76
N THR A 98 -25.89 -4.06 -10.93
CA THR A 98 -24.68 -3.74 -11.69
C THR A 98 -24.14 -2.39 -11.24
N THR A 99 -22.85 -2.33 -10.93
CA THR A 99 -22.13 -1.08 -10.60
C THR A 99 -20.88 -0.95 -11.46
N LEU A 100 -20.38 0.28 -11.61
CA LEU A 100 -19.11 0.51 -12.31
C LEU A 100 -17.96 -0.33 -11.73
N ALA A 101 -17.86 -0.43 -10.40
CA ALA A 101 -16.82 -1.24 -9.76
C ALA A 101 -16.93 -2.73 -10.14
N SER A 102 -18.16 -3.27 -10.23
CA SER A 102 -18.38 -4.65 -10.65
C SER A 102 -18.02 -4.88 -12.12
N GLN A 103 -18.30 -3.92 -13.01
CA GLN A 103 -17.94 -4.01 -14.43
C GLN A 103 -16.41 -3.87 -14.64
N ILE A 104 -15.75 -3.00 -13.88
CA ILE A 104 -14.29 -2.88 -13.87
C ILE A 104 -13.64 -4.21 -13.47
N MET A 105 -14.16 -4.84 -12.41
CA MET A 105 -13.63 -6.13 -11.94
C MET A 105 -13.89 -7.26 -12.93
N GLU A 106 -15.07 -7.28 -13.57
CA GLU A 106 -15.39 -8.21 -14.66
C GLU A 106 -14.39 -8.08 -15.80
N ALA A 107 -14.19 -6.87 -16.32
CA ALA A 107 -13.31 -6.63 -17.46
C ALA A 107 -11.86 -7.05 -17.17
N ARG A 108 -11.37 -6.77 -15.95
CA ARG A 108 -10.03 -7.20 -15.50
C ARG A 108 -9.91 -8.72 -15.39
N ALA A 109 -10.91 -9.38 -14.82
CA ALA A 109 -10.90 -10.84 -14.68
C ALA A 109 -11.02 -11.55 -16.05
N LEU A 110 -11.84 -11.04 -16.96
CA LEU A 110 -11.94 -11.53 -18.34
C LEU A 110 -10.60 -11.43 -19.06
N LEU A 111 -9.93 -10.27 -18.95
CA LEU A 111 -8.61 -10.07 -19.55
C LEU A 111 -7.58 -11.05 -18.99
N ALA A 112 -7.56 -11.24 -17.66
CA ALA A 112 -6.62 -12.14 -17.00
C ALA A 112 -6.85 -13.63 -17.35
N LEU A 113 -8.07 -14.01 -17.75
CA LEU A 113 -8.41 -15.33 -18.27
C LEU A 113 -8.15 -15.49 -19.78
N GLY A 114 -7.74 -14.43 -20.48
CA GLY A 114 -7.53 -14.43 -21.93
C GLY A 114 -8.81 -14.27 -22.75
N HIS A 115 -9.92 -13.86 -22.14
CA HIS A 115 -11.17 -13.54 -22.85
C HIS A 115 -11.13 -12.12 -23.42
N GLU A 116 -10.22 -11.89 -24.36
CA GLU A 116 -9.86 -10.57 -24.89
C GLU A 116 -11.05 -9.79 -25.48
N GLU A 117 -11.87 -10.43 -26.31
CA GLU A 117 -13.04 -9.79 -26.94
C GLU A 117 -14.07 -9.32 -25.90
N HIS A 118 -14.32 -10.14 -24.87
CA HIS A 118 -15.27 -9.80 -23.82
C HIS A 118 -14.72 -8.69 -22.92
N ALA A 119 -13.44 -8.75 -22.56
CA ALA A 119 -12.79 -7.69 -21.80
C ALA A 119 -12.85 -6.35 -22.55
N ARG A 120 -12.62 -6.37 -23.87
CA ARG A 120 -12.75 -5.20 -24.75
C ARG A 120 -14.18 -4.67 -24.79
N ALA A 121 -15.18 -5.53 -24.95
CA ALA A 121 -16.57 -5.11 -24.97
C ALA A 121 -16.97 -4.38 -23.68
N VAL A 122 -16.58 -4.91 -22.51
CA VAL A 122 -16.84 -4.23 -21.23
C VAL A 122 -16.06 -2.91 -21.13
N ALA A 123 -14.82 -2.84 -21.62
CA ALA A 123 -14.04 -1.60 -21.68
C ALA A 123 -14.70 -0.53 -22.57
N ASP A 124 -15.24 -0.92 -23.72
CA ASP A 124 -16.00 -0.05 -24.61
C ASP A 124 -17.24 0.49 -23.89
N ASP A 125 -18.01 -0.38 -23.25
CA ASP A 125 -19.23 -0.01 -22.52
C ASP A 125 -18.94 0.97 -21.37
N ILE A 126 -17.95 0.68 -20.51
CA ILE A 126 -17.67 1.54 -19.36
C ILE A 126 -17.07 2.89 -19.78
N SER A 127 -16.25 2.93 -20.83
CA SER A 127 -15.61 4.18 -21.29
C SER A 127 -16.63 5.11 -21.95
N GLN A 128 -17.61 4.56 -22.68
CA GLN A 128 -18.70 5.32 -23.27
C GLN A 128 -19.71 5.78 -22.23
N ALA A 129 -20.19 4.86 -21.37
CA ALA A 129 -21.20 5.18 -20.36
C ALA A 129 -20.68 6.15 -19.29
N PHE A 130 -19.38 6.10 -18.97
CA PHE A 130 -18.78 6.90 -17.90
C PHE A 130 -17.60 7.74 -18.40
N ALA A 131 -17.78 8.46 -19.51
CA ALA A 131 -16.74 9.24 -20.19
C ALA A 131 -16.06 10.34 -19.33
N THR A 132 -16.67 10.74 -18.21
CA THR A 132 -16.11 11.73 -17.27
C THR A 132 -15.59 11.11 -15.96
N ASN A 133 -15.63 9.78 -15.83
CA ASN A 133 -15.18 9.08 -14.64
C ASN A 133 -13.73 8.58 -14.82
N ALA A 134 -12.82 9.04 -13.97
CA ALA A 134 -11.40 8.68 -14.03
C ALA A 134 -11.18 7.16 -13.99
N GLN A 135 -11.87 6.45 -13.09
CA GLN A 135 -11.71 5.00 -12.91
C GLN A 135 -12.14 4.22 -14.16
N ALA A 136 -13.26 4.60 -14.77
CA ALA A 136 -13.74 3.95 -15.98
C ALA A 136 -12.77 4.16 -17.15
N ILE A 137 -12.32 5.40 -17.36
CA ILE A 137 -11.39 5.76 -18.44
C ILE A 137 -10.03 5.08 -18.24
N CYS A 138 -9.47 5.11 -17.03
CA CYS A 138 -8.19 4.48 -16.75
C CYS A 138 -8.25 2.97 -16.92
N THR A 139 -9.33 2.32 -16.45
CA THR A 139 -9.51 0.87 -16.61
C THR A 139 -9.64 0.49 -18.08
N ALA A 140 -10.44 1.22 -18.86
CA ALA A 140 -10.58 0.94 -20.29
C ALA A 140 -9.23 1.10 -21.03
N ALA A 141 -8.47 2.15 -20.71
CA ALA A 141 -7.14 2.35 -21.28
C ALA A 141 -6.15 1.24 -20.89
N GLU A 142 -6.15 0.79 -19.62
CA GLU A 142 -5.35 -0.36 -19.16
C GLU A 142 -5.67 -1.63 -19.96
N ILE A 143 -6.96 -1.88 -20.22
CA ILE A 143 -7.41 -3.04 -21.01
C ILE A 143 -6.95 -2.90 -22.47
N TYR A 144 -7.20 -1.76 -23.11
CA TYR A 144 -6.78 -1.53 -24.49
C TYR A 144 -5.27 -1.69 -24.67
N ALA A 145 -4.48 -1.12 -23.75
CA ALA A 145 -3.03 -1.28 -23.76
C ALA A 145 -2.64 -2.76 -23.63
N SER A 146 -3.20 -3.47 -22.65
CA SER A 146 -2.93 -4.91 -22.45
C SER A 146 -3.25 -5.77 -23.67
N LEU A 147 -4.24 -5.36 -24.48
CA LEU A 147 -4.60 -5.99 -25.76
C LEU A 147 -3.74 -5.54 -26.96
N GLY A 148 -2.62 -4.84 -26.70
CA GLY A 148 -1.70 -4.34 -27.73
C GLY A 148 -2.11 -3.01 -28.37
N ASN A 149 -3.25 -2.42 -28.00
CA ASN A 149 -3.79 -1.21 -28.63
C ASN A 149 -3.37 0.05 -27.86
N PHE A 150 -2.05 0.28 -27.78
CA PHE A 150 -1.49 1.44 -27.08
C PHE A 150 -2.02 2.78 -27.64
N ASP A 151 -2.12 2.91 -28.97
CA ASP A 151 -2.57 4.15 -29.60
C ASP A 151 -3.98 4.53 -29.13
N LEU A 152 -4.90 3.56 -29.12
CA LEU A 152 -6.27 3.73 -28.63
C LEU A 152 -6.31 4.10 -27.14
N ALA A 153 -5.52 3.40 -26.31
CA ALA A 153 -5.42 3.67 -24.88
C ALA A 153 -4.91 5.09 -24.61
N SER A 154 -3.88 5.51 -25.35
CA SER A 154 -3.28 6.83 -25.21
C SER A 154 -4.24 7.93 -25.66
N GLU A 155 -4.90 7.78 -26.82
CA GLU A 155 -5.87 8.76 -27.32
C GLU A 155 -7.04 8.97 -26.35
N LEU A 156 -7.54 7.88 -25.76
CA LEU A 156 -8.61 7.94 -24.76
C LEU A 156 -8.19 8.76 -23.54
N LEU A 157 -7.02 8.46 -22.97
CA LEU A 157 -6.47 9.17 -21.81
C LEU A 157 -6.13 10.62 -22.12
N GLU A 158 -5.55 10.91 -23.29
CA GLU A 158 -5.24 12.28 -23.71
C GLU A 158 -6.50 13.11 -23.85
N SER A 159 -7.55 12.55 -24.48
CA SER A 159 -8.84 13.21 -24.64
C SER A 159 -9.49 13.54 -23.30
N TYR A 160 -9.38 12.64 -22.32
CA TYR A 160 -9.82 12.87 -20.95
C TYR A 160 -8.98 13.95 -20.24
N LEU A 161 -7.65 13.86 -20.31
CA LEU A 161 -6.71 14.78 -19.66
C LEU A 161 -6.71 16.19 -20.27
N LYS A 162 -7.14 16.37 -21.52
CA LYS A 162 -7.39 17.70 -22.12
C LYS A 162 -8.43 18.49 -21.32
N ARG A 163 -9.45 17.79 -20.79
CA ARG A 163 -10.54 18.38 -19.99
C ARG A 163 -10.18 18.44 -18.50
N ARG A 164 -9.43 17.44 -18.00
CA ARG A 164 -9.02 17.33 -16.59
C ARG A 164 -7.50 17.24 -16.44
N LYS A 165 -6.84 18.39 -16.60
CA LYS A 165 -5.37 18.46 -16.67
C LYS A 165 -4.65 18.02 -15.40
N SER A 166 -5.29 18.06 -14.24
CA SER A 166 -4.72 17.73 -12.94
C SER A 166 -5.18 16.36 -12.42
N ASP A 167 -5.83 15.53 -13.25
CA ASP A 167 -6.24 14.19 -12.84
C ASP A 167 -5.03 13.28 -12.67
N LEU A 168 -4.72 12.99 -11.40
CA LEU A 168 -3.55 12.24 -11.00
C LEU A 168 -3.63 10.78 -11.44
N GLN A 169 -4.83 10.18 -11.38
CA GLN A 169 -5.00 8.78 -11.74
C GLN A 169 -4.74 8.57 -13.23
N ALA A 170 -5.38 9.37 -14.09
CA ALA A 170 -5.19 9.26 -15.53
C ALA A 170 -3.75 9.56 -15.95
N THR A 171 -3.07 10.48 -15.25
CA THR A 171 -1.64 10.75 -15.47
C THR A 171 -0.77 9.54 -15.12
N LEU A 172 -0.98 8.92 -13.96
CA LEU A 172 -0.22 7.74 -13.54
C LEU A 172 -0.50 6.54 -14.46
N THR A 173 -1.76 6.31 -14.85
CA THR A 173 -2.13 5.25 -15.81
C THR A 173 -1.44 5.47 -17.15
N MET A 174 -1.40 6.70 -17.68
CA MET A 174 -0.69 7.01 -18.93
C MET A 174 0.80 6.65 -18.84
N ILE A 175 1.47 6.99 -17.73
CA ILE A 175 2.89 6.66 -17.53
C ILE A 175 3.08 5.13 -17.50
N LEU A 176 2.24 4.42 -16.74
CA LEU A 176 2.31 2.96 -16.61
C LEU A 176 2.18 2.27 -17.98
N ILE A 177 1.13 2.58 -18.74
CA ILE A 177 0.91 1.93 -20.05
C ILE A 177 2.02 2.29 -21.03
N ALA A 178 2.55 3.53 -20.98
CA ALA A 178 3.66 3.93 -21.82
C ALA A 178 4.94 3.16 -21.50
N GLN A 179 5.25 2.94 -20.21
CA GLN A 179 6.39 2.11 -19.80
C GLN A 179 6.23 0.66 -20.25
N GLN A 180 5.05 0.06 -20.05
CA GLN A 180 4.77 -1.33 -20.44
C GLN A 180 4.92 -1.56 -21.95
N HIS A 181 4.63 -0.55 -22.77
CA HIS A 181 4.75 -0.59 -24.23
C HIS A 181 6.05 0.01 -24.77
N ASN A 182 7.06 0.25 -23.93
CA ASN A 182 8.35 0.83 -24.30
C ASN A 182 8.27 2.23 -24.97
N GLN A 183 7.22 2.99 -24.68
CA GLN A 183 7.00 4.36 -25.17
C GLN A 183 7.67 5.37 -24.22
N THR A 184 9.00 5.32 -24.14
CA THR A 184 9.81 6.07 -23.16
C THR A 184 9.57 7.57 -23.20
N ALA A 185 9.50 8.17 -24.39
CA ALA A 185 9.27 9.60 -24.56
C ALA A 185 7.91 10.06 -23.99
N VAL A 186 6.87 9.22 -24.12
CA VAL A 186 5.53 9.50 -23.57
C VAL A 186 5.57 9.39 -22.05
N ALA A 187 6.15 8.31 -21.53
CA ALA A 187 6.29 8.08 -20.10
C ALA A 187 7.04 9.25 -19.41
N GLU A 188 8.19 9.66 -19.96
CA GLU A 188 8.99 10.77 -19.44
C GLU A 188 8.24 12.11 -19.46
N ARG A 189 7.54 12.41 -20.56
CA ARG A 189 6.72 13.64 -20.67
C ARG A 189 5.67 13.72 -19.57
N TYR A 190 4.95 12.62 -19.32
CA TYR A 190 3.91 12.60 -18.29
C TYR A 190 4.48 12.54 -16.86
N LEU A 191 5.64 11.90 -16.67
CA LEU A 191 6.37 11.93 -15.40
C LEU A 191 6.87 13.34 -15.07
N GLN A 192 7.44 14.07 -16.04
CA GLN A 192 7.82 15.47 -15.85
C GLN A 192 6.61 16.36 -15.49
N ARG A 193 5.45 16.08 -16.07
CA ARG A 193 4.19 16.79 -15.76
C ARG A 193 3.70 16.52 -14.35
N LEU A 194 3.94 15.32 -13.80
CA LEU A 194 3.63 14.99 -12.41
C LEU A 194 4.45 15.82 -11.42
N GLY A 195 5.69 16.14 -11.80
CA GLY A 195 6.65 16.86 -10.96
C GLY A 195 7.34 15.95 -9.94
N ALA A 196 8.23 16.54 -9.14
CA ALA A 196 9.11 15.81 -8.21
C ALA A 196 8.53 15.56 -6.81
N GLY A 197 7.20 15.58 -6.64
CA GLY A 197 6.57 15.56 -5.31
C GLY A 197 5.45 14.53 -5.15
N ILE A 198 5.38 13.93 -3.96
CA ILE A 198 4.21 13.17 -3.52
C ILE A 198 3.11 14.16 -3.17
N SER A 199 2.01 14.15 -3.92
CA SER A 199 0.86 15.01 -3.63
C SER A 199 0.18 14.58 -2.33
N PRO A 200 -0.19 15.52 -1.43
CA PRO A 200 -0.90 15.18 -0.19
C PRO A 200 -2.27 14.53 -0.44
N ASN A 201 -2.88 14.80 -1.60
CA ASN A 201 -4.19 14.26 -1.98
C ASN A 201 -4.12 12.91 -2.70
N MET A 202 -2.93 12.33 -2.84
CA MET A 202 -2.75 11.02 -3.48
C MET A 202 -3.34 9.93 -2.59
N SER A 203 -4.18 9.07 -3.16
CA SER A 203 -4.66 7.85 -2.49
C SER A 203 -3.56 6.81 -2.34
N ASP A 204 -3.72 5.86 -1.43
CA ASP A 204 -2.72 4.81 -1.20
C ASP A 204 -2.49 3.95 -2.45
N ALA A 205 -3.55 3.65 -3.20
CA ALA A 205 -3.45 2.95 -4.48
C ALA A 205 -2.63 3.73 -5.53
N GLN A 206 -2.82 5.05 -5.62
CA GLN A 206 -2.03 5.90 -6.51
C GLN A 206 -0.57 6.00 -6.06
N LEU A 207 -0.31 6.01 -4.75
CA LEU A 207 1.03 6.07 -4.20
C LEU A 207 1.80 4.75 -4.43
N HIS A 208 1.13 3.60 -4.30
CA HIS A 208 1.68 2.31 -4.72
C HIS A 208 2.03 2.30 -6.21
N LEU A 209 1.14 2.80 -7.06
CA LEU A 209 1.38 2.89 -8.50
C LEU A 209 2.56 3.82 -8.82
N LEU A 210 2.64 4.98 -8.17
CA LEU A 210 3.78 5.90 -8.33
C LEU A 210 5.09 5.26 -7.90
N ALA A 211 5.13 4.58 -6.75
CA ALA A 211 6.33 3.89 -6.28
C ALA A 211 6.79 2.82 -7.28
N ALA A 212 5.86 2.08 -7.88
CA ALA A 212 6.19 1.10 -8.93
C ALA A 212 6.78 1.76 -10.18
N ILE A 213 6.16 2.84 -10.66
CA ILE A 213 6.62 3.62 -11.82
C ILE A 213 8.04 4.17 -11.59
N LEU A 214 8.30 4.78 -10.42
CA LEU A 214 9.58 5.41 -10.10
C LEU A 214 10.73 4.39 -9.99
N ARG A 215 10.44 3.20 -9.44
CA ARG A 215 11.42 2.09 -9.41
C ARG A 215 11.81 1.63 -10.81
N GLN A 216 10.86 1.60 -11.75
CA GLN A 216 11.13 1.24 -13.15
C GLN A 216 11.90 2.35 -13.89
N SER A 217 11.64 3.63 -13.57
CA SER A 217 12.29 4.79 -14.21
C SER A 217 13.70 5.13 -13.69
N SER A 218 14.34 4.28 -12.89
CA SER A 218 15.64 4.55 -12.26
C SER A 218 15.69 5.77 -11.31
N GLN A 219 14.53 6.30 -10.87
CA GLN A 219 14.45 7.42 -9.93
C GLN A 219 14.42 6.92 -8.48
N ARG A 220 15.56 6.39 -8.02
CA ARG A 220 15.67 5.68 -6.74
C ARG A 220 15.26 6.53 -5.53
N GLU A 221 15.77 7.76 -5.43
CA GLU A 221 15.46 8.64 -4.30
C GLU A 221 13.96 8.96 -4.19
N SER A 222 13.31 9.24 -5.32
CA SER A 222 11.86 9.49 -5.36
C SER A 222 11.05 8.24 -5.05
N ALA A 223 11.52 7.07 -5.49
CA ALA A 223 10.90 5.79 -5.16
C ALA A 223 11.01 5.47 -3.66
N ASP A 224 12.15 5.76 -3.05
CA ASP A 224 12.39 5.56 -1.61
C ASP A 224 11.52 6.52 -0.78
N ALA A 225 11.39 7.78 -1.21
CA ALA A 225 10.47 8.74 -0.59
C ALA A 225 9.00 8.27 -0.67
N ALA A 226 8.57 7.73 -1.81
CA ALA A 226 7.22 7.19 -1.97
C ALA A 226 6.98 5.96 -1.07
N GLN A 227 7.99 5.10 -0.92
CA GLN A 227 7.93 3.95 -0.04
C GLN A 227 7.86 4.35 1.44
N LEU A 228 8.63 5.36 1.84
CA LEU A 228 8.61 5.88 3.21
C LEU A 228 7.24 6.46 3.56
N GLU A 229 6.62 7.20 2.63
CA GLU A 229 5.26 7.72 2.83
C GLU A 229 4.22 6.59 2.91
N LEU A 230 4.34 5.52 2.10
CA LEU A 230 3.47 4.34 2.23
C LEU A 230 3.58 3.69 3.62
N GLN A 231 4.81 3.49 4.10
CA GLN A 231 5.04 2.94 5.44
C GLN A 231 4.43 3.82 6.53
N ARG A 232 4.64 5.14 6.44
CA ARG A 232 4.05 6.11 7.38
C ARG A 232 2.52 6.00 7.40
N ARG A 233 1.88 5.91 6.24
CA ARG A 233 0.42 5.76 6.13
C ARG A 233 -0.08 4.43 6.65
N GLN A 234 0.65 3.34 6.42
CA GLN A 234 0.33 2.03 6.95
C GLN A 234 0.34 2.02 8.49
N VAL A 235 1.34 2.65 9.12
CA VAL A 235 1.42 2.78 10.58
C VAL A 235 0.23 3.59 11.12
N LEU A 236 -0.07 4.74 10.52
CA LEU A 236 -1.22 5.57 10.93
C LEU A 236 -2.56 4.84 10.76
N ALA A 237 -2.71 4.08 9.66
CA ALA A 237 -3.91 3.27 9.41
C ALA A 237 -4.04 2.15 10.46
N TYR A 238 -2.94 1.50 10.81
CA TYR A 238 -2.91 0.46 11.84
C TYR A 238 -3.26 1.03 13.22
N GLU A 239 -2.67 2.17 13.62
CA GLU A 239 -3.01 2.81 14.90
C GLU A 239 -4.49 3.22 14.97
N LYS A 240 -5.02 3.76 13.88
CA LYS A 240 -6.44 4.11 13.78
C LYS A 240 -7.32 2.86 13.95
N LEU A 241 -6.95 1.77 13.27
CA LEU A 241 -7.66 0.49 13.38
C LEU A 241 -7.58 -0.08 14.80
N GLN A 242 -6.41 -0.05 15.43
CA GLN A 242 -6.20 -0.49 16.81
C GLN A 242 -7.11 0.27 17.76
N ARG A 243 -7.15 1.62 17.68
CA ARG A 243 -8.04 2.46 18.51
C ARG A 243 -9.51 2.11 18.29
N ALA A 244 -9.91 1.81 17.05
CA ALA A 244 -11.28 1.43 16.72
C ALA A 244 -11.66 0.03 17.25
N LEU A 245 -10.72 -0.93 17.26
CA LEU A 245 -10.96 -2.32 17.68
C LEU A 245 -10.85 -2.54 19.19
N THR A 246 -10.06 -1.72 19.90
CA THR A 246 -9.78 -1.88 21.34
C THR A 246 -11.04 -2.05 22.21
N PRO A 247 -12.16 -1.33 21.98
CA PRO A 247 -13.37 -1.52 22.78
C PRO A 247 -14.06 -2.88 22.61
N PHE A 248 -13.75 -3.62 21.53
CA PHE A 248 -14.49 -4.81 21.11
C PHE A 248 -13.69 -6.11 21.22
N THR A 249 -12.36 -6.02 21.26
CA THR A 249 -11.49 -7.21 21.18
C THR A 249 -10.89 -7.63 22.52
N GLY A 250 -11.21 -6.93 23.62
CA GLY A 250 -10.72 -7.28 24.96
C GLY A 250 -9.20 -7.22 25.11
N VAL A 251 -8.47 -6.71 24.11
CA VAL A 251 -7.01 -6.63 24.10
C VAL A 251 -6.57 -5.46 24.99
N THR A 252 -6.43 -5.74 26.29
CA THR A 252 -5.88 -4.82 27.28
C THR A 252 -4.38 -4.69 27.05
N GLN A 253 -3.94 -3.60 26.40
CA GLN A 253 -2.58 -2.98 26.46
C GLN A 253 -1.32 -3.88 26.29
N SER A 254 -1.41 -5.15 25.94
CA SER A 254 -0.24 -6.04 25.79
C SER A 254 0.36 -6.04 24.37
N LEU A 255 -0.19 -5.26 23.44
CA LEU A 255 0.32 -5.06 22.07
C LEU A 255 1.26 -3.85 21.95
N ALA A 256 2.10 -3.60 22.97
CA ALA A 256 3.15 -2.58 22.89
C ALA A 256 4.25 -2.95 21.87
N ASN A 257 4.23 -4.16 21.29
CA ASN A 257 5.12 -4.58 20.21
C ASN A 257 4.46 -4.33 18.84
N GLY A 258 4.23 -3.06 18.51
CA GLY A 258 3.72 -2.65 17.21
C GLY A 258 4.84 -2.45 16.16
N PRO A 259 4.48 -2.23 14.87
CA PRO A 259 5.43 -1.89 13.80
C PRO A 259 6.22 -0.59 14.05
N ALA A 260 5.80 0.22 15.02
CA ALA A 260 6.55 1.39 15.50
C ALA A 260 7.92 1.02 16.10
N LEU A 261 8.00 -0.10 16.85
CA LEU A 261 9.27 -0.58 17.41
C LEU A 261 10.22 -1.12 16.33
N ASP A 262 9.68 -1.69 15.25
CA ASP A 262 10.52 -2.10 14.11
C ASP A 262 11.06 -0.87 13.38
N LEU A 263 10.30 0.22 13.29
CA LEU A 263 10.78 1.47 12.71
C LEU A 263 11.82 2.17 13.60
N GLU A 264 11.64 2.16 14.92
CA GLU A 264 12.64 2.62 15.90
C GLU A 264 13.92 1.77 15.87
N ARG A 265 13.80 0.45 15.68
CA ARG A 265 14.96 -0.45 15.55
C ARG A 265 15.76 -0.27 14.26
N HIS A 266 15.13 0.19 13.18
CA HIS A 266 15.79 0.38 11.88
C HIS A 266 16.18 1.84 11.61
N ASN A 267 15.54 2.82 12.26
CA ASN A 267 15.75 4.26 12.00
C ASN A 267 16.01 5.10 13.26
N GLY A 268 16.00 4.50 14.45
CA GLY A 268 16.42 5.16 15.68
C GLY A 268 17.94 5.21 15.81
N PRO A 269 18.48 6.01 16.74
CA PRO A 269 19.91 6.03 17.01
C PRO A 269 20.47 4.65 17.41
N GLU A 270 19.63 3.76 17.94
CA GLU A 270 20.00 2.39 18.28
C GLU A 270 20.31 1.51 17.05
N ALA A 271 19.83 1.88 15.86
CA ALA A 271 20.10 1.18 14.60
C ALA A 271 21.54 1.40 14.09
N ILE A 272 22.19 2.49 14.53
CA ILE A 272 23.54 2.85 14.13
C ILE A 272 24.53 2.15 15.07
N ALA A 273 25.15 1.08 14.59
CA ALA A 273 26.18 0.38 15.33
C ALA A 273 27.41 1.29 15.53
N VAL A 274 27.75 1.58 16.79
CA VAL A 274 28.96 2.30 17.19
C VAL A 274 29.90 1.33 17.89
N SER A 275 31.14 1.23 17.42
CA SER A 275 32.14 0.39 18.06
C SER A 275 32.59 0.97 19.40
N ARG A 276 33.08 0.12 20.31
CA ARG A 276 33.64 0.57 21.60
C ARG A 276 34.82 1.53 21.45
N GLN A 277 35.53 1.47 20.33
CA GLN A 277 36.64 2.36 20.04
C GLN A 277 36.13 3.75 19.64
N GLU A 278 35.21 3.82 18.68
CA GLU A 278 34.55 5.08 18.29
C GLU A 278 33.86 5.74 19.48
N GLU A 279 33.18 4.97 20.33
CA GLU A 279 32.54 5.51 21.53
C GLU A 279 33.54 6.21 22.45
N ARG A 280 34.70 5.59 22.71
CA ARG A 280 35.75 6.16 23.56
C ARG A 280 36.35 7.41 22.93
N ASP A 281 36.66 7.37 21.63
CA ASP A 281 37.31 8.47 20.93
C ASP A 281 36.38 9.70 20.86
N ILE A 282 35.09 9.47 20.61
CA ILE A 282 34.06 10.52 20.59
C ILE A 282 33.84 11.08 22.00
N GLN A 283 33.75 10.25 23.03
CA GLN A 283 33.59 10.72 24.42
C GLN A 283 34.81 11.55 24.87
N LEU A 284 36.04 11.08 24.61
CA LEU A 284 37.27 11.81 24.95
C LEU A 284 37.35 13.15 24.21
N SER A 285 37.00 13.17 22.93
CA SER A 285 36.99 14.40 22.13
C SER A 285 35.91 15.38 22.60
N THR A 286 34.73 14.87 22.98
CA THR A 286 33.62 15.66 23.51
C THR A 286 34.01 16.33 24.83
N VAL A 287 34.65 15.59 25.74
CA VAL A 287 35.17 16.15 27.00
C VAL A 287 36.26 17.18 26.73
N ARG A 288 37.23 16.86 25.86
CA ARG A 288 38.39 17.71 25.59
C ARG A 288 38.05 19.02 24.90
N HIS A 289 37.14 19.00 23.94
CA HIS A 289 36.85 20.16 23.10
C HIS A 289 35.63 20.95 23.57
N PHE A 290 34.67 20.29 24.22
CA PHE A 290 33.39 20.89 24.57
C PHE A 290 33.06 20.81 26.06
N GLY A 291 33.82 20.07 26.86
CA GLY A 291 33.64 19.97 28.32
C GLY A 291 32.43 19.14 28.76
N PHE A 292 31.78 18.40 27.86
CA PHE A 292 30.65 17.55 28.24
C PHE A 292 31.12 16.14 28.60
N SER A 293 30.78 15.70 29.82
CA SER A 293 31.09 14.35 30.33
C SER A 293 30.12 13.28 29.85
N LYS A 294 28.96 13.67 29.31
CA LYS A 294 27.94 12.76 28.76
C LYS A 294 27.28 13.40 27.54
N LEU A 295 27.03 12.56 26.54
CA LEU A 295 26.23 12.90 25.36
C LEU A 295 24.76 12.55 25.61
N ARG A 296 23.85 13.29 24.97
CA ARG A 296 22.42 12.97 24.94
C ARG A 296 22.15 11.79 24.01
N GLU A 297 20.98 11.20 24.19
CA GLU A 297 20.49 10.11 23.36
C GLU A 297 20.56 10.49 21.87
N GLY A 298 21.16 9.62 21.05
CA GLY A 298 21.37 9.80 19.62
C GLY A 298 22.54 10.69 19.19
N GLN A 299 23.14 11.49 20.09
CA GLN A 299 24.28 12.34 19.73
C GLN A 299 25.54 11.52 19.40
N LEU A 300 25.79 10.44 20.15
CA LEU A 300 26.93 9.56 19.92
C LEU A 300 26.90 8.99 18.50
N GLN A 301 25.73 8.47 18.09
CA GLN A 301 25.53 7.84 16.80
C GLN A 301 25.55 8.85 15.65
N THR A 302 25.02 10.06 15.90
CA THR A 302 25.11 11.16 14.94
C THR A 302 26.56 11.54 14.67
N ILE A 303 27.36 11.73 15.73
CA ILE A 303 28.78 12.08 15.60
C ILE A 303 29.55 10.95 14.92
N ALA A 304 29.31 9.69 15.30
CA ALA A 304 29.96 8.54 14.67
C ALA A 304 29.68 8.48 13.16
N THR A 305 28.43 8.70 12.74
CA THR A 305 28.03 8.70 11.33
C THR A 305 28.70 9.83 10.55
N VAL A 306 28.75 11.04 11.12
CA VAL A 306 29.44 12.18 10.51
C VAL A 306 30.95 11.94 10.40
N LEU A 307 31.59 11.37 11.42
CA LEU A 307 33.04 11.08 11.41
C LEU A 307 33.42 9.99 10.39
N ARG A 308 32.49 9.09 10.04
CA ARG A 308 32.67 8.11 8.94
C ARG A 308 32.52 8.73 7.55
N GLY A 309 31.98 9.94 7.45
CA GLY A 309 31.65 10.59 6.18
C GLY A 309 30.29 10.17 5.62
N ASP A 310 29.46 9.50 6.42
CA ASP A 310 28.12 9.07 6.02
C ASP A 310 27.11 10.22 6.13
N SER A 311 26.12 10.23 5.24
CA SER A 311 25.03 11.22 5.28
C SER A 311 24.00 10.86 6.34
N ILE A 312 23.63 11.81 7.19
CA ILE A 312 22.62 11.62 8.23
C ILE A 312 21.71 12.86 8.36
N LEU A 313 20.42 12.62 8.58
CA LEU A 313 19.47 13.65 9.00
C LEU A 313 19.09 13.39 10.46
N THR A 314 19.44 14.30 11.36
CA THR A 314 19.12 14.18 12.79
C THR A 314 18.22 15.33 13.23
N VAL A 315 17.13 15.02 13.92
CA VAL A 315 16.23 16.00 14.54
C VAL A 315 16.48 15.98 16.04
N MET A 316 17.12 17.02 16.58
CA MET A 316 17.37 17.14 18.02
C MET A 316 16.38 18.11 18.68
N PRO A 317 15.76 17.76 19.82
CA PRO A 317 14.90 18.67 20.55
C PRO A 317 15.73 19.79 21.19
N THR A 318 15.45 21.04 20.83
CA THR A 318 16.10 22.22 21.42
C THR A 318 15.50 22.52 22.79
N GLY A 319 15.96 21.81 23.83
CA GLY A 319 15.69 22.18 25.23
C GLY A 319 16.47 23.43 25.65
N ALA A 320 16.00 24.14 26.68
CA ALA A 320 16.48 25.46 27.17
C ALA A 320 17.92 25.53 27.75
N GLY A 321 18.80 24.58 27.41
CA GLY A 321 20.22 24.60 27.78
C GLY A 321 21.09 24.46 26.55
N LYS A 322 22.34 24.97 26.62
CA LYS A 322 23.33 24.84 25.53
C LYS A 322 23.43 23.37 25.09
N SER A 323 22.86 23.06 23.93
CA SER A 323 23.06 21.77 23.27
C SER A 323 24.38 21.82 22.53
N LEU A 324 25.15 20.75 22.65
CA LEU A 324 26.12 20.39 21.62
C LEU A 324 25.38 20.01 20.34
#